data_AF-A0A8T3TF65-F1
#
_entry.id   AF-A0A8T3TF65-F1
#
_cell.length_a   1.000
_cell.length_b   1.000
_cell.length_c   1.000
_cell.angle_alpha   90.00
_cell.angle_beta   90.00
_cell.angle_gamma   90.00
#
_symmetry.space_group_name_H-M   'P 1'
#
loop_
_entity.id
_entity.type
_entity.pdbx_description
1 polymer ?
#
loop_
_entity_poly.entity_id
_entity_poly.type
_entity_poly.pdbx_seq_one_letter_code
_entity_poly.pdbx_strand_id
1 'polypeptide(L)'
;MHIHIRTCLVLGLALTAILTPGAALADGPGPIPAPEGFAELRARFEGKSGDEIAAMGYVAEPPICISEPGMGGMGVHALNFENFQAQFAAGVMDAQDPPVVLLDASLQHVIGLEWEAADVGQGAPEPFGQPAILLAGHPGPPGTEVPHYMLHAYFRADGQVLFAPFDPEVTCPQMPDSSTEDVAWPEPSLGLPIALILGLLLVAWIGLERRRVAHHRIER
;
A
#
# COMPACT_ATOMS: atom_id res chain seq x y z
N MET A 1 -95.73 -3.00 4.53
CA MET A 1 -95.62 -4.45 4.81
C MET A 1 -94.30 -4.93 4.21
N HIS A 2 -93.58 -5.86 4.85
CA HIS A 2 -92.19 -6.32 4.60
C HIS A 2 -91.12 -5.43 5.27
N ILE A 3 -90.43 -5.77 6.37
CA ILE A 3 -89.85 -6.99 6.98
C ILE A 3 -88.53 -7.47 6.33
N HIS A 4 -87.47 -7.43 7.17
CA HIS A 4 -86.13 -8.06 7.14
C HIS A 4 -85.14 -7.51 6.09
N ILE A 5 -83.86 -7.29 6.42
CA ILE A 5 -82.86 -8.34 6.67
C ILE A 5 -81.72 -7.81 7.56
N ARG A 6 -81.32 -8.63 8.55
CA ARG A 6 -80.11 -8.49 9.36
C ARG A 6 -78.90 -8.87 8.50
N THR A 7 -77.92 -7.98 8.37
CA THR A 7 -76.62 -8.32 7.76
C THR A 7 -75.55 -8.28 8.84
N CYS A 8 -75.08 -9.46 9.24
CA CYS A 8 -73.95 -9.62 10.14
C CYS A 8 -72.66 -9.20 9.45
N LEU A 9 -71.96 -8.26 10.06
CA LEU A 9 -70.61 -7.84 9.72
C LEU A 9 -69.62 -8.90 10.26
N VAL A 10 -68.83 -9.51 9.39
CA VAL A 10 -67.67 -10.32 9.79
C VAL A 10 -66.41 -9.58 9.34
N LEU A 11 -65.70 -8.99 10.31
CA LEU A 11 -64.36 -8.44 10.13
C LEU A 11 -63.36 -9.60 10.03
N GLY A 12 -62.66 -9.71 8.90
CA GLY A 12 -61.43 -10.48 8.78
C GLY A 12 -60.26 -9.54 8.53
N LEU A 13 -59.47 -9.25 9.56
CA LEU A 13 -58.15 -8.60 9.40
C LEU A 13 -57.15 -9.68 8.96
N ALA A 14 -56.74 -9.66 7.69
CA ALA A 14 -55.57 -10.39 7.23
C ALA A 14 -54.33 -9.53 7.47
N LEU A 15 -53.51 -9.92 8.44
CA LEU A 15 -52.23 -9.28 8.74
C LEU A 15 -51.16 -9.87 7.81
N THR A 16 -50.89 -9.22 6.69
CA THR A 16 -49.85 -9.64 5.73
C THR A 16 -48.49 -9.20 6.28
N ALA A 17 -47.74 -10.12 6.88
CA ALA A 17 -46.35 -9.89 7.27
C ALA A 17 -45.49 -9.82 6.00
N ILE A 18 -45.09 -8.60 5.63
CA ILE A 18 -44.13 -8.36 4.55
C ILE A 18 -42.75 -8.74 5.09
N LEU A 19 -42.26 -9.92 4.70
CA LEU A 19 -40.86 -10.30 4.85
C LEU A 19 -40.03 -9.41 3.92
N THR A 20 -39.43 -8.36 4.44
CA THR A 20 -38.37 -7.63 3.73
C THR A 20 -37.13 -8.54 3.68
N PRO A 21 -36.63 -8.92 2.50
CA PRO A 21 -35.33 -9.58 2.40
C PRO A 21 -34.30 -8.60 2.95
N GLY A 22 -33.64 -8.99 4.05
CA GLY A 22 -32.47 -8.28 4.53
C GLY A 22 -31.43 -8.29 3.42
N ALA A 23 -30.97 -7.11 3.01
CA ALA A 23 -29.76 -7.00 2.20
C ALA A 23 -28.62 -7.61 3.03
N ALA A 24 -28.15 -8.80 2.63
CA ALA A 24 -26.84 -9.25 3.04
C ALA A 24 -25.87 -8.16 2.56
N LEU A 25 -25.16 -7.53 3.50
CA LEU A 25 -23.97 -6.75 3.17
C LEU A 25 -23.12 -7.69 2.32
N ALA A 26 -22.82 -7.30 1.08
CA ALA A 26 -21.98 -8.09 0.21
C ALA A 26 -20.63 -8.24 0.92
N ASP A 27 -20.34 -9.45 1.41
CA ASP A 27 -19.00 -9.82 1.82
C ASP A 27 -18.08 -9.44 0.65
N GLY A 28 -17.07 -8.60 0.92
CA GLY A 28 -16.06 -8.26 -0.07
C GLY A 28 -15.43 -9.53 -0.64
N PRO A 29 -14.74 -9.45 -1.80
CA PRO A 29 -14.07 -10.61 -2.34
C PRO A 29 -13.12 -11.18 -1.29
N GLY A 30 -13.36 -12.43 -0.90
CA GLY A 30 -12.51 -13.14 0.05
C GLY A 30 -11.13 -13.45 -0.56
N PRO A 31 -10.22 -14.03 0.25
CA PRO A 31 -8.90 -14.42 -0.23
C PRO A 31 -8.96 -15.36 -1.45
N ILE A 32 -8.08 -15.12 -2.41
CA ILE A 32 -7.94 -15.94 -3.62
C ILE A 32 -6.57 -16.64 -3.64
N PRO A 33 -6.37 -17.72 -4.41
CA PRO A 33 -5.03 -18.23 -4.66
C PRO A 33 -4.11 -17.13 -5.22
N ALA A 34 -2.87 -17.06 -4.74
CA ALA A 34 -1.93 -16.06 -5.21
C ALA A 34 -1.71 -16.15 -6.73
N PRO A 35 -1.77 -15.01 -7.45
CA PRO A 35 -1.56 -14.99 -8.90
C PRO A 35 -0.10 -15.31 -9.27
N GLU A 36 0.13 -15.59 -10.54
CA GLU A 36 1.48 -15.85 -11.06
C GLU A 36 2.43 -14.68 -10.74
N GLY A 37 3.67 -14.99 -10.35
CA GLY A 37 4.67 -14.00 -9.94
C GLY A 37 4.53 -13.48 -8.51
N PHE A 38 3.42 -13.73 -7.81
CA PHE A 38 3.24 -13.27 -6.42
C PHE A 38 4.03 -14.11 -5.41
N ALA A 39 4.40 -15.34 -5.76
CA ALA A 39 5.20 -16.22 -4.89
C ALA A 39 6.60 -15.66 -4.57
N GLU A 40 7.20 -14.92 -5.51
CA GLU A 40 8.51 -14.27 -5.31
C GLU A 40 8.42 -13.13 -4.30
N LEU A 41 7.40 -12.28 -4.42
CA LEU A 41 7.10 -11.24 -3.43
C LEU A 41 6.89 -11.83 -2.04
N ARG A 42 6.11 -12.90 -1.94
CA ARG A 42 5.86 -13.59 -0.69
C ARG A 42 7.16 -14.08 -0.05
N ALA A 43 8.01 -14.78 -0.82
CA ALA A 43 9.31 -15.24 -0.33
C ALA A 43 10.24 -14.09 0.08
N ARG A 44 10.11 -12.92 -0.56
CA ARG A 44 10.89 -11.72 -0.26
C ARG A 44 10.41 -10.99 0.98
N PHE A 45 9.11 -10.98 1.27
CA PHE A 45 8.54 -10.07 2.27
C PHE A 45 7.77 -10.75 3.41
N GLU A 46 6.99 -11.81 3.15
CA GLU A 46 6.06 -12.38 4.13
C GLU A 46 6.80 -12.78 5.41
N GLY A 47 6.30 -12.31 6.55
CA GLY A 47 6.84 -12.63 7.88
C GLY A 47 8.14 -11.92 8.27
N LYS A 48 8.70 -11.05 7.42
CA LYS A 48 9.86 -10.21 7.80
C LYS A 48 9.50 -9.24 8.92
N SER A 49 10.47 -8.94 9.76
CA SER A 49 10.33 -7.93 10.82
C SER A 49 10.50 -6.51 10.30
N GLY A 50 10.01 -5.53 11.07
CA GLY A 50 10.24 -4.12 10.78
C GLY A 50 11.73 -3.77 10.61
N ASP A 51 12.62 -4.36 11.42
CA ASP A 51 14.07 -4.13 11.30
C ASP A 51 14.65 -4.70 10.01
N GLU A 52 14.19 -5.88 9.57
CA GLU A 52 14.61 -6.45 8.28
C GLU A 52 14.12 -5.61 7.10
N ILE A 53 12.89 -5.09 7.18
CA ILE A 53 12.30 -4.24 6.14
C ILE A 53 12.99 -2.86 6.11
N ALA A 54 13.35 -2.31 7.27
CA ALA A 54 14.20 -1.12 7.37
C ALA A 54 15.58 -1.32 6.73
N ALA A 55 16.21 -2.49 6.94
CA ALA A 55 17.46 -2.84 6.29
C ALA A 55 17.32 -2.98 4.76
N MET A 56 16.11 -3.18 4.25
CA MET A 56 15.77 -3.19 2.82
C MET A 56 15.44 -1.79 2.26
N GLY A 57 15.51 -0.73 3.08
CA GLY A 57 15.27 0.65 2.66
C GLY A 57 13.84 1.16 2.82
N TYR A 58 12.97 0.39 3.48
CA TYR A 58 11.59 0.81 3.76
C TYR A 58 11.50 1.46 5.14
N VAL A 59 10.89 2.63 5.24
CA VAL A 59 10.78 3.39 6.49
C VAL A 59 9.33 3.50 6.91
N ALA A 60 9.01 3.09 8.14
CA ALA A 60 7.66 3.17 8.68
C ALA A 60 7.17 4.63 8.75
N GLU A 61 5.97 4.87 8.23
CA GLU A 61 5.32 6.17 8.17
C GLU A 61 4.42 6.39 9.40
N PRO A 62 4.44 7.58 10.02
CA PRO A 62 3.40 8.00 10.95
C PRO A 62 2.20 8.62 10.19
N PRO A 63 0.94 8.42 10.65
CA PRO A 63 0.53 7.62 11.79
C PRO A 63 0.65 6.12 11.52
N ILE A 64 0.93 5.38 12.60
CA ILE A 64 1.47 4.02 12.52
C ILE A 64 0.43 2.99 12.06
N CYS A 65 -0.88 3.23 11.96
CA CYS A 65 -1.83 2.25 11.42
C CYS A 65 -3.19 2.88 11.12
N ILE A 66 -3.75 2.68 9.92
CA ILE A 66 -5.05 3.22 9.49
C ILE A 66 -6.14 2.14 9.62
N SER A 67 -7.27 2.46 10.26
CA SER A 67 -8.43 1.57 10.38
C SER A 67 -9.73 2.24 9.95
N GLU A 68 -10.61 1.48 9.32
CA GLU A 68 -11.95 1.90 8.93
C GLU A 68 -13.01 1.03 9.64
N PRO A 69 -13.95 1.66 10.39
CA PRO A 69 -15.03 0.94 11.05
C PRO A 69 -15.79 -0.01 10.14
N GLY A 70 -15.78 -1.30 10.50
CA GLY A 70 -16.48 -2.35 9.75
C GLY A 70 -15.71 -2.92 8.55
N MET A 71 -14.55 -2.36 8.21
CA MET A 71 -13.69 -2.86 7.13
C MET A 71 -12.38 -3.45 7.63
N GLY A 72 -11.89 -3.02 8.79
CA GLY A 72 -10.66 -3.51 9.41
C GLY A 72 -9.52 -2.49 9.35
N GLY A 73 -8.29 -2.96 9.14
CA GLY A 73 -7.09 -2.13 9.13
C GLY A 73 -6.23 -2.32 7.88
N MET A 74 -5.43 -1.31 7.55
CA MET A 74 -4.43 -1.38 6.48
C MET A 74 -3.07 -1.90 6.97
N GLY A 75 -2.84 -1.83 8.29
CA GLY A 75 -1.51 -2.06 8.86
C GLY A 75 -0.67 -0.78 8.88
N VAL A 76 0.59 -0.93 9.30
CA VAL A 76 1.57 0.14 9.31
C VAL A 76 2.23 0.20 7.94
N HIS A 77 2.20 1.37 7.31
CA HIS A 77 2.85 1.55 6.02
C HIS A 77 4.34 1.80 6.28
N ALA A 78 5.19 1.04 5.59
CA ALA A 78 6.60 1.30 5.50
C ALA A 78 6.96 1.57 4.04
N LEU A 79 7.46 2.76 3.77
CA LEU A 79 7.70 3.27 2.41
C LEU A 79 9.16 3.14 2.02
N ASN A 80 9.41 2.58 0.83
CA ASN A 80 10.66 2.79 0.11
C ASN A 80 10.49 4.00 -0.81
N PHE A 81 11.06 5.15 -0.40
CA PHE A 81 10.85 6.42 -1.08
C PHE A 81 11.48 6.49 -2.48
N GLU A 82 12.54 5.72 -2.74
CA GLU A 82 13.17 5.63 -4.07
C GLU A 82 12.25 4.90 -5.05
N ASN A 83 11.70 3.75 -4.64
CA ASN A 83 10.73 2.99 -5.42
C ASN A 83 9.46 3.80 -5.66
N PHE A 84 8.96 4.47 -4.63
CA PHE A 84 7.78 5.35 -4.75
C PHE A 84 8.00 6.46 -5.77
N GLN A 85 9.10 7.23 -5.67
CA GLN A 85 9.38 8.31 -6.61
C GLN A 85 9.56 7.82 -8.05
N ALA A 86 10.20 6.67 -8.24
CA ALA A 86 10.43 6.10 -9.57
C ALA A 86 9.12 5.69 -10.26
N GLN A 87 8.09 5.34 -9.50
CA GLN A 87 6.85 4.74 -9.99
C GLN A 87 5.66 5.71 -9.98
N PHE A 88 5.45 6.42 -8.87
CA PHE A 88 4.22 7.16 -8.59
C PHE A 88 3.94 8.23 -9.65
N ALA A 89 4.89 9.16 -9.86
CA ALA A 89 4.72 10.27 -10.79
C ALA A 89 4.63 9.81 -12.26
N ALA A 90 5.14 8.62 -12.57
CA ALA A 90 5.04 8.02 -13.89
C ALA A 90 3.71 7.30 -14.14
N GLY A 91 2.87 7.14 -13.11
CA GLY A 91 1.62 6.39 -13.20
C GLY A 91 1.83 4.87 -13.37
N VAL A 92 2.97 4.36 -12.90
CA VAL A 92 3.38 2.95 -13.06
C VAL A 92 3.27 2.23 -11.72
N MET A 93 2.83 0.96 -11.75
CA MET A 93 2.95 0.03 -10.63
C MET A 93 3.80 -1.17 -11.07
N ASP A 94 5.05 -1.23 -10.61
CA ASP A 94 5.90 -2.42 -10.82
C ASP A 94 5.44 -3.53 -9.87
N ALA A 95 4.80 -4.54 -10.45
CA ALA A 95 4.27 -5.68 -9.72
C ALA A 95 5.33 -6.38 -8.86
N GLN A 96 6.61 -6.37 -9.24
CA GLN A 96 7.68 -7.06 -8.50
C GLN A 96 8.48 -6.16 -7.57
N ASP A 97 8.20 -4.85 -7.56
CA ASP A 97 8.92 -3.90 -6.72
C ASP A 97 7.99 -2.92 -6.01
N PRO A 98 7.23 -3.38 -5.00
CA PRO A 98 6.25 -2.55 -4.31
C PRO A 98 6.94 -1.37 -3.59
N PRO A 99 6.42 -0.14 -3.72
CA PRO A 99 6.93 1.01 -2.98
C PRO A 99 6.59 0.94 -1.49
N VAL A 100 5.54 0.21 -1.10
CA VAL A 100 5.06 0.17 0.29
C VAL A 100 4.93 -1.28 0.78
N VAL A 101 5.33 -1.48 2.02
CA VAL A 101 5.18 -2.73 2.79
C VAL A 101 4.25 -2.48 3.95
N LEU A 102 3.32 -3.41 4.20
CA LEU A 102 2.35 -3.32 5.29
C LEU A 102 2.81 -4.20 6.46
N LEU A 103 3.07 -3.60 7.62
CA LEU A 103 3.41 -4.31 8.85
C LEU A 103 2.18 -4.46 9.76
N ASP A 104 2.18 -5.49 10.60
CA ASP A 104 1.23 -5.60 11.70
C ASP A 104 1.39 -4.45 12.70
N ALA A 105 0.37 -4.21 13.52
CA ALA A 105 0.37 -3.13 14.51
C ALA A 105 1.52 -3.18 15.54
N SER A 106 2.20 -4.33 15.69
CA SER A 106 3.35 -4.50 16.58
C SER A 106 4.70 -4.27 15.88
N LEU A 107 4.68 -3.95 14.58
CA LEU A 107 5.85 -3.82 13.71
C LEU A 107 6.69 -5.10 13.60
N GLN A 108 6.14 -6.25 14.00
CA GLN A 108 6.90 -7.49 14.10
C GLN A 108 6.86 -8.31 12.82
N HIS A 109 5.81 -8.17 12.00
CA HIS A 109 5.66 -8.95 10.78
C HIS A 109 5.07 -8.13 9.64
N VAL A 110 5.62 -8.33 8.46
CA VAL A 110 4.97 -7.97 7.19
C VAL A 110 3.73 -8.84 7.00
N ILE A 111 2.60 -8.16 6.80
CA ILE A 111 1.28 -8.75 6.56
C ILE A 111 0.76 -8.48 5.14
N GLY A 112 1.39 -7.58 4.39
CA GLY A 112 0.98 -7.27 3.02
C GLY A 112 1.90 -6.30 2.32
N LEU A 113 1.47 -5.92 1.12
CA LEU A 113 2.18 -5.03 0.21
C LEU A 113 1.20 -4.02 -0.38
N GLU A 114 1.75 -2.90 -0.85
CA GLU A 114 0.97 -1.85 -1.48
C GLU A 114 1.69 -1.24 -2.68
N TRP A 115 0.89 -0.88 -3.68
CA TRP A 115 1.29 -0.12 -4.84
C TRP A 115 0.43 1.13 -4.95
N GLU A 116 1.08 2.25 -5.25
CA GLU A 116 0.43 3.52 -5.52
C GLU A 116 0.95 4.12 -6.83
N ALA A 117 0.08 4.78 -7.59
CA ALA A 117 0.43 5.44 -8.83
C ALA A 117 -0.45 6.66 -9.10
N ALA A 118 0.13 7.77 -9.55
CA ALA A 118 -0.63 8.94 -9.95
C ALA A 118 -1.57 8.61 -11.14
N ASP A 119 -2.74 9.23 -11.17
CA ASP A 119 -3.59 9.21 -12.36
C ASP A 119 -3.07 10.22 -13.38
N VAL A 120 -2.33 9.72 -14.38
CA VAL A 120 -1.80 10.49 -15.51
C VAL A 120 -2.60 10.22 -16.80
N GLY A 121 -3.83 9.69 -16.67
CA GLY A 121 -4.73 9.38 -17.78
C GLY A 121 -4.51 8.00 -18.42
N GLN A 122 -3.76 7.12 -17.77
CA GLN A 122 -3.45 5.77 -18.21
C GLN A 122 -4.56 4.74 -17.93
N GLY A 123 -5.58 5.12 -17.13
CA GLY A 123 -6.57 4.19 -16.58
C GLY A 123 -6.01 3.43 -15.37
N ALA A 124 -6.82 2.57 -14.76
CA ALA A 124 -6.41 1.81 -13.58
C ALA A 124 -5.28 0.82 -13.92
N PRO A 125 -4.10 0.91 -13.27
CA PRO A 125 -3.08 -0.13 -13.37
C PRO A 125 -3.63 -1.46 -12.84
N GLU A 126 -3.20 -2.57 -13.43
CA GLU A 126 -3.68 -3.91 -13.05
C GLU A 126 -2.51 -4.87 -12.73
N PRO A 127 -1.64 -4.57 -11.74
CA PRO A 127 -0.61 -5.52 -11.35
C PRO A 127 -1.29 -6.83 -10.91
N PHE A 128 -0.78 -7.95 -11.42
CA PHE A 128 -1.39 -9.29 -11.22
C PHE A 128 -2.83 -9.45 -11.73
N GLY A 129 -3.26 -8.61 -12.67
CA GLY A 129 -4.63 -8.62 -13.19
C GLY A 129 -5.67 -8.16 -12.16
N GLN A 130 -5.24 -7.48 -11.09
CA GLN A 130 -6.13 -6.86 -10.10
C GLN A 130 -6.17 -5.36 -10.33
N PRO A 131 -7.33 -4.77 -10.65
CA PRO A 131 -7.41 -3.34 -10.90
C PRO A 131 -7.18 -2.57 -9.61
N ALA A 132 -6.24 -1.62 -9.65
CA ALA A 132 -6.05 -0.66 -8.59
C ALA A 132 -7.27 0.25 -8.46
N ILE A 133 -7.63 0.60 -7.23
CA ILE A 133 -8.75 1.47 -6.94
C ILE A 133 -8.31 2.94 -7.01
N LEU A 134 -9.15 3.80 -7.57
CA LEU A 134 -8.91 5.24 -7.54
C LEU A 134 -9.33 5.78 -6.15
N LEU A 135 -8.36 6.27 -5.39
CA LEU A 135 -8.58 6.92 -4.11
C LEU A 135 -8.76 8.43 -4.28
N ALA A 136 -9.48 9.03 -3.33
CA ALA A 136 -9.37 10.47 -3.11
C ALA A 136 -8.01 10.78 -2.48
N GLY A 137 -7.50 11.99 -2.72
CA GLY A 137 -6.23 12.40 -2.14
C GLY A 137 -6.26 12.41 -0.61
N HIS A 138 -5.15 12.04 0.01
CA HIS A 138 -4.96 11.98 1.47
C HIS A 138 -3.58 12.50 1.89
N PRO A 139 -3.41 12.91 3.17
CA PRO A 139 -2.08 13.15 3.71
C PRO A 139 -1.19 11.92 3.54
N GLY A 140 0.07 12.12 3.21
CA GLY A 140 1.00 11.04 2.90
C GLY A 140 2.25 11.56 2.20
N PRO A 141 2.98 10.69 1.49
CA PRO A 141 4.10 11.09 0.63
C PRO A 141 3.70 12.14 -0.41
N PRO A 142 4.63 13.00 -0.84
CA PRO A 142 4.34 14.02 -1.84
C PRO A 142 3.69 13.43 -3.10
N GLY A 143 2.52 13.95 -3.45
CA GLY A 143 1.73 13.51 -4.60
C GLY A 143 0.47 12.72 -4.22
N THR A 144 0.37 12.16 -3.01
CA THR A 144 -0.84 11.45 -2.57
C THR A 144 -1.98 12.38 -2.19
N GLU A 145 -1.76 13.70 -2.14
CA GLU A 145 -2.78 14.69 -1.76
C GLU A 145 -3.82 14.93 -2.88
N VAL A 146 -3.61 14.36 -4.06
CA VAL A 146 -4.55 14.36 -5.19
C VAL A 146 -5.04 12.94 -5.47
N PRO A 147 -6.14 12.75 -6.23
CA PRO A 147 -6.59 11.41 -6.60
C PRO A 147 -5.50 10.58 -7.28
N HIS A 148 -5.34 9.34 -6.85
CA HIS A 148 -4.33 8.41 -7.33
C HIS A 148 -4.82 6.97 -7.18
N TYR A 149 -4.19 6.04 -7.88
CA TYR A 149 -4.52 4.62 -7.82
C TYR A 149 -3.77 3.94 -6.67
N MET A 150 -4.44 3.02 -5.98
CA MET A 150 -3.87 2.20 -4.91
C MET A 150 -4.30 0.74 -5.09
N LEU A 151 -3.40 -0.18 -4.77
CA LEU A 151 -3.72 -1.60 -4.60
C LEU A 151 -3.01 -2.15 -3.38
N HIS A 152 -3.77 -2.75 -2.46
CA HIS A 152 -3.23 -3.59 -1.39
C HIS A 152 -3.30 -5.06 -1.75
N ALA A 153 -2.32 -5.81 -1.25
CA ALA A 153 -2.33 -7.26 -1.24
C ALA A 153 -1.88 -7.79 0.12
N TYR A 154 -2.79 -8.40 0.87
CA TYR A 154 -2.50 -9.00 2.18
C TYR A 154 -2.19 -10.47 2.05
N PHE A 155 -1.11 -10.91 2.68
CA PHE A 155 -0.73 -12.31 2.73
C PHE A 155 -1.75 -13.10 3.56
N ARG A 156 -2.11 -14.29 3.05
CA ARG A 156 -2.91 -15.29 3.76
C ARG A 156 -2.22 -16.65 3.76
N ALA A 157 -2.67 -17.49 4.68
CA ALA A 157 -2.24 -18.88 4.76
C ALA A 157 -2.46 -19.64 3.44
N ASP A 158 -1.81 -20.79 3.31
CA ASP A 158 -1.97 -21.71 2.18
C ASP A 158 -1.73 -21.07 0.80
N GLY A 159 -0.88 -20.05 0.75
CA GLY A 159 -0.53 -19.34 -0.50
C GLY A 159 -1.68 -18.48 -1.05
N GLN A 160 -2.65 -18.09 -0.22
CA GLN A 160 -3.74 -17.20 -0.62
C GLN A 160 -3.37 -15.73 -0.44
N VAL A 161 -4.05 -14.83 -1.12
CA VAL A 161 -3.87 -13.37 -1.01
C VAL A 161 -5.24 -12.70 -0.97
N LEU A 162 -5.38 -11.66 -0.14
CA LEU A 162 -6.54 -10.78 -0.15
C LEU A 162 -6.17 -9.48 -0.85
N PHE A 163 -6.89 -9.15 -1.94
CA PHE A 163 -6.83 -7.82 -2.56
C PHE A 163 -8.05 -7.02 -2.12
N ALA A 164 -7.85 -6.06 -1.22
CA ALA A 164 -8.91 -5.24 -0.65
C ALA A 164 -8.30 -3.96 -0.07
N PRO A 165 -9.03 -2.84 0.00
CA PRO A 165 -8.49 -1.61 0.62
C PRO A 165 -8.21 -1.75 2.12
N PHE A 166 -8.88 -2.69 2.79
CA PHE A 166 -8.70 -2.96 4.22
C PHE A 166 -8.77 -4.47 4.46
N ASP A 167 -8.03 -4.90 5.47
CA ASP A 167 -8.06 -6.27 5.95
C ASP A 167 -8.93 -6.37 7.22
N PRO A 168 -10.05 -7.11 7.20
CA PRO A 168 -10.95 -7.24 8.36
C PRO A 168 -10.31 -7.96 9.56
N GLU A 169 -9.21 -8.71 9.35
CA GLU A 169 -8.48 -9.40 10.41
C GLU A 169 -7.40 -8.51 11.03
N VAL A 170 -7.02 -7.40 10.38
CA VAL A 170 -6.05 -6.45 10.90
C VAL A 170 -6.74 -5.49 11.85
N THR A 171 -6.23 -5.43 13.07
CA THR A 171 -6.68 -4.47 14.08
C THR A 171 -5.59 -3.44 14.32
N CYS A 172 -5.88 -2.18 13.99
CA CYS A 172 -5.04 -1.06 14.40
C CYS A 172 -5.37 -0.65 15.84
N PRO A 173 -4.37 -0.46 16.71
CA PRO A 173 -4.61 0.15 18.00
C PRO A 173 -5.19 1.55 17.79
N GLN A 174 -6.20 1.93 18.58
CA GLN A 174 -6.72 3.29 18.57
C GLN A 174 -5.59 4.24 18.97
N MET A 175 -5.05 4.95 17.98
CA MET A 175 -4.12 6.04 18.24
C MET A 175 -4.90 7.11 19.01
N PRO A 176 -4.35 7.67 20.11
CA PRO A 176 -4.95 8.85 20.72
C PRO A 176 -5.02 9.94 19.65
N ASP A 177 -6.16 10.65 19.54
CA ASP A 177 -6.42 11.70 18.55
C ASP A 177 -5.17 12.58 18.34
N SER A 178 -4.35 12.24 17.35
CA SER A 178 -3.13 12.96 17.04
C SER A 178 -3.53 14.08 16.11
N SER A 179 -3.83 15.24 16.70
CA SER A 179 -3.89 16.49 15.97
C SER A 179 -2.59 16.70 15.18
N THR A 180 -2.65 16.53 13.86
CA THR A 180 -1.83 17.23 12.85
C THR A 180 -0.44 17.65 13.31
N GLU A 181 0.44 16.71 13.65
CA GLU A 181 1.87 16.99 13.63
C GLU A 181 2.34 16.74 12.20
N ASP A 182 2.76 17.81 11.52
CA ASP A 182 3.35 17.75 10.19
C ASP A 182 4.56 16.82 10.23
N VAL A 183 4.39 15.61 9.71
CA VAL A 183 5.49 14.67 9.54
C VAL A 183 6.41 15.25 8.48
N ALA A 184 7.57 15.76 8.92
CA ALA A 184 8.59 16.24 8.01
C ALA A 184 9.16 15.05 7.24
N TRP A 185 8.72 14.86 6.00
CA TRP A 185 9.28 13.86 5.09
C TRP A 185 10.78 14.12 4.90
N PRO A 186 11.63 13.07 4.92
CA PRO A 186 13.04 13.26 4.63
C PRO A 186 13.16 13.79 3.20
N GLU A 187 13.57 15.06 3.07
CA GLU A 187 14.00 15.62 1.80
C GLU A 187 14.99 14.63 1.18
N PRO A 188 14.85 14.25 -0.11
CA PRO A 188 15.79 13.37 -0.75
C PRO A 188 17.16 14.01 -0.63
N SER A 189 17.99 13.48 0.26
CA SER A 189 19.32 14.00 0.45
C SER A 189 20.01 13.81 -0.90
N LEU A 190 20.23 14.90 -1.62
CA LEU A 190 21.03 14.93 -2.83
C LEU A 190 22.42 14.45 -2.44
N GLY A 191 22.62 13.13 -2.43
CA GLY A 191 23.89 12.43 -2.23
C GLY A 191 24.87 12.66 -3.39
N LEU A 192 24.66 13.75 -4.14
CA LEU A 192 25.35 14.06 -5.37
C LEU A 192 26.72 14.75 -5.23
N PRO A 193 27.23 15.24 -4.08
CA PRO A 193 28.61 15.74 -4.09
C PRO A 193 29.66 14.67 -3.75
N ILE A 194 29.34 13.60 -3.00
CA ILE A 194 30.40 12.68 -2.49
C ILE A 194 30.91 11.73 -3.58
N ALA A 195 30.03 11.18 -4.43
CA ALA A 195 30.44 10.29 -5.52
C ALA A 195 31.28 11.02 -6.59
N LEU A 196 30.96 12.29 -6.89
CA LEU A 196 31.73 13.11 -7.82
C LEU A 196 33.12 13.48 -7.26
N ILE A 197 33.23 13.75 -5.95
CA ILE A 197 34.52 14.03 -5.31
C ILE A 197 35.42 12.79 -5.32
N LEU A 198 34.89 11.60 -5.00
CA LEU A 198 35.68 10.36 -5.03
C LEU A 198 36.11 9.96 -6.45
N GLY A 199 35.24 10.13 -7.45
CA GLY A 199 35.57 9.89 -8.86
C GLY A 199 36.69 10.81 -9.37
N LEU A 200 36.63 12.11 -9.04
CA LEU A 200 37.66 13.07 -9.42
C LEU A 200 39.01 12.79 -8.74
N LEU A 201 39.01 12.36 -7.47
CA LEU A 201 40.24 11.98 -6.76
C LEU A 201 40.90 10.72 -7.35
N LEU A 202 40.12 9.74 -7.80
CA LEU A 202 40.66 8.52 -8.41
C LEU A 202 41.33 8.82 -9.76
N VAL A 203 40.70 9.66 -10.60
CA VAL A 203 41.27 10.06 -11.90
C VAL A 203 42.55 10.88 -11.71
N ALA A 204 42.58 11.79 -10.72
CA ALA A 204 43.77 12.55 -10.39
C ALA A 204 44.92 11.64 -9.92
N TRP A 205 44.65 10.65 -9.06
CA TRP A 205 45.64 9.68 -8.58
C TRP A 205 46.25 8.87 -9.72
N ILE A 206 45.42 8.30 -10.61
CA ILE A 206 45.89 7.53 -11.78
C ILE A 206 46.74 8.40 -12.70
N GLY A 207 46.36 9.67 -12.88
CA GLY A 207 47.14 10.64 -13.67
C GLY A 207 48.52 10.95 -13.08
N LEU A 208 48.61 11.12 -11.75
CA LEU A 208 49.87 11.37 -11.05
C LEU A 208 50.83 10.18 -11.12
N GLU A 209 50.34 8.95 -10.94
CA GLU A 209 51.19 7.76 -10.95
C GLU A 209 51.78 7.49 -12.35
N ARG A 210 50.99 7.72 -13.42
CA ARG A 210 51.50 7.62 -14.79
C ARG A 210 52.61 8.62 -15.10
N ARG A 211 52.55 9.84 -14.57
CA ARG A 211 53.61 10.85 -14.74
C ARG A 211 54.89 10.47 -13.99
N ARG A 212 54.78 9.89 -12.79
CA ARG A 212 55.94 9.44 -12.01
C ARG A 212 56.69 8.31 -12.72
N VAL A 213 55.97 7.33 -13.28
CA VAL A 213 56.58 6.23 -14.07
C VAL A 213 57.26 6.75 -15.34
N ALA A 214 56.67 7.73 -16.02
CA ALA A 214 57.28 8.34 -17.21
C ALA A 214 58.60 9.07 -16.89
N HIS A 215 58.68 9.78 -15.77
CA HIS A 215 59.90 10.48 -15.35
C HIS A 215 61.06 9.52 -15.03
N HIS A 216 60.79 8.39 -14.36
CA HIS A 216 61.82 7.40 -14.05
C HIS A 216 62.37 6.65 -15.28
N ARG A 217 61.70 6.73 -16.43
CA ARG A 217 62.16 6.11 -17.68
C ARG A 217 63.13 6.99 -18.48
N ILE A 218 63.17 8.29 -18.19
CA ILE A 218 64.03 9.25 -18.90
C ILE A 218 65.42 9.33 -18.25
N GLU A 219 65.56 8.90 -17.00
CA GLU A 219 66.81 8.97 -16.22
C GLU A 219 67.64 7.67 -16.21
N ARG A 220 67.32 6.69 -17.06
CA ARG A 220 68.15 5.50 -17.32
C ARG A 220 68.55 5.44 -18.79
#